data_AF-A0A9D4I0J7-F1
#
_entry.id   AF-A0A9D4I0J7-F1
#
_cell.length_a   1.000
_cell.length_b   1.000
_cell.length_c   1.000
_cell.angle_alpha   90.00
_cell.angle_beta   90.00
_cell.angle_gamma   90.00
#
_symmetry.space_group_name_H-M   'P 1'
#
loop_
_entity.id
_entity.type
_entity.pdbx_description
1 polymer ?
#
loop_
_entity_poly.entity_id
_entity_poly.type
_entity_poly.pdbx_seq_one_letter_code
_entity_poly.pdbx_strand_id
1 'polypeptide(L)'
;MPLHTSAARSLSYIRTYVHVHTYINTYIHTYIHTYILYIHTSYIHTYYIHTYIHTYIHTYIHTYILHTYIHTYSTYIHTYIHTYIHTTYIHTYIHTYIHTYIHTRQHTYIHTRQTYIHTYIHTYIHTYYIHTYIHTYIHTYIHTYIHTYIHTYIHTYIHTYIHTCMHACMHTCMHACMHACVHDSFDSCHPGVTSSRPGDWNRLEVTPG
;
A
#
# COMPACT_ATOMS: atom_id res chain seq x y z
N MET A 1 13.26 -119.43 82.99
CA MET A 1 13.20 -117.97 82.79
C MET A 1 12.99 -117.61 81.31
N PRO A 2 11.76 -117.63 80.74
CA PRO A 2 11.53 -117.08 79.39
C PRO A 2 10.34 -116.09 79.28
N LEU A 3 9.59 -115.81 80.35
CA LEU A 3 8.39 -114.96 80.31
C LEU A 3 8.69 -113.44 80.35
N HIS A 4 9.80 -113.03 80.98
CA HIS A 4 10.17 -111.60 81.06
C HIS A 4 10.73 -111.04 79.75
N THR A 5 11.28 -111.88 78.87
CA THR A 5 11.87 -111.46 77.60
C THR A 5 10.83 -111.21 76.51
N SER A 6 9.63 -111.81 76.57
CA SER A 6 8.56 -111.54 75.61
C SER A 6 7.83 -110.23 75.92
N ALA A 7 7.54 -109.94 77.20
CA ALA A 7 6.88 -108.70 77.63
C ALA A 7 7.77 -107.46 77.44
N ALA A 8 9.09 -107.59 77.65
CA ALA A 8 10.04 -106.50 77.37
C ALA A 8 10.15 -106.21 75.87
N ARG A 9 10.12 -107.25 75.03
CA ARG A 9 10.13 -107.11 73.55
C ARG A 9 8.83 -106.51 73.01
N SER A 10 7.68 -106.85 73.59
CA SER A 10 6.39 -106.26 73.18
C SER A 10 6.27 -104.80 73.61
N LEU A 11 6.72 -104.42 74.82
CA LEU A 11 6.78 -103.03 75.28
C LEU A 11 7.76 -102.19 74.44
N SER A 12 8.94 -102.72 74.10
CA SER A 12 9.86 -102.03 73.20
C SER A 12 9.25 -101.84 71.81
N TYR A 13 8.53 -102.84 71.30
CA TYR A 13 7.86 -102.78 70.00
C TYR A 13 6.74 -101.73 69.98
N ILE A 14 5.89 -101.71 71.02
CA ILE A 14 4.83 -100.71 71.18
C ILE A 14 5.44 -99.30 71.33
N ARG A 15 6.53 -99.14 72.09
CA ARG A 15 7.20 -97.85 72.24
C ARG A 15 7.82 -97.36 70.94
N THR A 16 8.47 -98.23 70.17
CA THR A 16 8.97 -97.88 68.83
C THR A 16 7.83 -97.57 67.88
N TYR A 17 6.73 -98.31 67.94
CA TYR A 17 5.55 -98.07 67.10
C TYR A 17 4.92 -96.71 67.40
N VAL A 18 4.71 -96.37 68.67
CA VAL A 18 4.18 -95.06 69.09
C VAL A 18 5.14 -93.95 68.69
N HIS A 19 6.46 -94.12 68.88
CA HIS A 19 7.44 -93.10 68.49
C HIS A 19 7.50 -92.89 66.98
N VAL A 20 7.42 -93.96 66.19
CA VAL A 20 7.36 -93.89 64.72
C VAL A 20 6.05 -93.23 64.30
N HIS A 21 4.93 -93.61 64.91
CA HIS A 21 3.63 -93.01 64.64
C HIS A 21 3.60 -91.51 64.99
N THR A 22 4.11 -91.09 66.16
CA THR A 22 4.18 -89.68 66.54
C THR A 22 5.13 -88.91 65.64
N TYR A 23 6.29 -89.48 65.28
CA TYR A 23 7.24 -88.85 64.37
C TYR A 23 6.64 -88.63 62.99
N ILE A 24 6.00 -89.65 62.42
CA ILE A 24 5.28 -89.57 61.14
C ILE A 24 4.17 -88.52 61.24
N ASN A 25 3.37 -88.51 62.31
CA ASN A 25 2.32 -87.50 62.47
C ASN A 25 2.86 -86.09 62.60
N THR A 26 3.93 -85.87 63.38
CA THR A 26 4.55 -84.54 63.50
C THR A 26 5.18 -84.09 62.18
N TYR A 27 5.79 -85.01 61.43
CA TYR A 27 6.39 -84.70 60.15
C TYR A 27 5.33 -84.35 59.10
N ILE A 28 4.27 -85.15 59.02
CA ILE A 28 3.12 -84.86 58.14
C ILE A 28 2.45 -83.54 58.56
N HIS A 29 2.21 -83.31 59.85
CA HIS A 29 1.56 -82.09 60.33
C HIS A 29 2.40 -80.83 60.06
N THR A 30 3.69 -80.86 60.35
CA THR A 30 4.60 -79.73 60.08
C THR A 30 4.77 -79.49 58.58
N TYR A 31 4.86 -80.54 57.78
CA TYR A 31 4.93 -80.42 56.31
C TYR A 31 3.65 -79.81 55.75
N ILE A 32 2.47 -80.31 56.14
CA ILE A 32 1.18 -79.76 55.71
C ILE A 32 1.04 -78.30 56.18
N HIS A 33 1.37 -78.00 57.43
CA HIS A 33 1.25 -76.64 57.99
C HIS A 33 2.17 -75.64 57.28
N THR A 34 3.44 -76.00 57.06
CA THR A 34 4.40 -75.14 56.36
C THR A 34 4.03 -74.97 54.89
N TYR A 35 3.51 -76.02 54.24
CA TYR A 35 3.04 -75.94 52.85
C TYR A 35 1.80 -75.06 52.71
N ILE A 36 0.83 -75.17 53.61
CA ILE A 36 -0.36 -74.30 53.64
C ILE A 36 0.03 -72.84 53.90
N LEU A 37 0.92 -72.58 54.86
CA LEU A 37 1.44 -71.23 55.11
C LEU A 37 2.18 -70.68 53.89
N TYR A 38 3.02 -71.48 53.25
CA TYR A 38 3.72 -71.06 52.03
C TYR A 38 2.73 -70.70 50.93
N ILE A 39 1.73 -71.53 50.63
CA ILE A 39 0.71 -71.22 49.62
C ILE A 39 -0.09 -69.97 50.02
N HIS A 40 -0.55 -69.86 51.26
CA HIS A 40 -1.31 -68.70 51.70
C HIS A 40 -0.50 -67.39 51.59
N THR A 41 0.73 -67.39 52.10
CA THR A 41 1.54 -66.17 52.17
C THR A 41 2.13 -65.81 50.81
N SER A 42 2.68 -66.79 50.07
CA SER A 42 3.31 -66.51 48.78
C SER A 42 2.29 -66.30 47.66
N TYR A 43 1.26 -67.14 47.59
CA TYR A 43 0.33 -67.14 46.47
C TYR A 43 -0.82 -66.17 46.70
N ILE A 44 -1.47 -66.23 47.86
CA ILE A 44 -2.61 -65.33 48.12
C ILE A 44 -2.12 -63.93 48.46
N HIS A 45 -1.22 -63.79 49.43
CA HIS A 45 -0.83 -62.46 49.90
C HIS A 45 0.12 -61.72 48.94
N THR A 46 1.27 -62.29 48.58
CA THR A 46 2.20 -61.57 47.70
C THR A 46 1.77 -61.56 46.24
N TYR A 47 1.31 -62.68 45.67
CA TYR A 47 0.92 -62.68 44.26
C TYR A 47 -0.47 -62.04 44.07
N TYR A 48 -1.52 -62.56 44.70
CA TYR A 48 -2.87 -62.07 44.42
C TYR A 48 -3.13 -60.68 45.00
N ILE A 49 -2.88 -60.46 46.30
CA ILE A 49 -3.15 -59.15 46.91
C ILE A 49 -2.11 -58.14 46.47
N HIS A 50 -0.82 -58.42 46.72
CA HIS A 50 0.19 -57.40 46.44
C HIS A 50 0.36 -57.20 44.93
N THR A 51 0.70 -58.20 44.12
CA THR A 51 0.90 -57.89 42.69
C THR A 51 -0.38 -57.45 42.00
N TYR A 52 -1.52 -58.12 42.14
CA TYR A 52 -2.71 -57.74 41.39
C TYR A 52 -3.30 -56.43 41.88
N ILE A 53 -3.59 -56.29 43.19
CA ILE A 53 -4.25 -55.10 43.72
C ILE A 53 -3.28 -53.92 43.72
N HIS A 54 -2.04 -54.09 44.19
CA HIS A 54 -1.10 -52.97 44.21
C HIS A 54 -0.76 -52.53 42.79
N THR A 55 -0.46 -53.43 41.85
CA THR A 55 -0.14 -52.98 40.49
C THR A 55 -1.36 -52.39 39.81
N TYR A 56 -2.55 -52.96 39.95
CA TYR A 56 -3.74 -52.42 39.31
C TYR A 56 -4.11 -51.05 39.90
N ILE A 57 -4.15 -50.90 41.23
CA ILE A 57 -4.46 -49.63 41.87
C ILE A 57 -3.35 -48.61 41.60
N HIS A 58 -2.08 -48.98 41.75
CA HIS A 58 -0.96 -48.07 41.52
C HIS A 58 -0.90 -47.63 40.06
N THR A 59 -1.00 -48.56 39.10
CA THR A 59 -1.00 -48.21 37.67
C THR A 59 -2.23 -47.38 37.32
N TYR A 60 -3.42 -47.73 37.80
CA TYR A 60 -4.63 -46.96 37.54
C TYR A 60 -4.54 -45.54 38.12
N ILE A 61 -4.19 -45.39 39.41
CA ILE A 61 -4.06 -44.07 40.03
C ILE A 61 -2.93 -43.27 39.38
N HIS A 62 -1.75 -43.85 39.21
CA HIS A 62 -0.59 -43.14 38.70
C HIS A 62 -0.74 -42.76 37.22
N THR A 63 -1.18 -43.68 36.37
CA THR A 63 -1.30 -43.41 34.93
C THR A 63 -2.57 -42.65 34.59
N TYR A 64 -3.69 -42.99 35.23
CA TYR A 64 -5.01 -42.48 34.85
C TYR A 64 -5.50 -41.30 35.67
N ILE A 65 -4.97 -41.07 36.88
CA ILE A 65 -5.30 -39.85 37.64
C ILE A 65 -4.13 -38.88 37.53
N LEU A 66 -2.93 -39.31 37.89
CA LEU A 66 -1.80 -38.38 37.97
C LEU A 66 -1.33 -37.96 36.57
N HIS A 67 -0.99 -38.90 35.70
CA HIS A 67 -0.42 -38.56 34.40
C HIS A 67 -1.46 -37.93 33.47
N THR A 68 -2.59 -38.58 33.21
CA THR A 68 -3.61 -38.02 32.31
C THR A 68 -4.20 -36.72 32.82
N TYR A 69 -4.59 -36.60 34.09
CA TYR A 69 -5.23 -35.36 34.58
C TYR A 69 -4.24 -34.21 34.64
N ILE A 70 -3.03 -34.40 35.19
CA ILE A 70 -2.04 -33.34 35.27
C ILE A 70 -1.51 -32.98 33.87
N HIS A 71 -1.25 -33.96 33.01
CA HIS A 71 -0.76 -33.69 31.66
C HIS A 71 -1.83 -33.03 30.80
N THR A 72 -3.08 -33.49 30.85
CA THR A 72 -4.17 -32.82 30.10
C THR A 72 -4.38 -31.40 30.60
N TYR A 73 -4.39 -31.18 31.91
CA TYR A 73 -4.51 -29.84 32.48
C TYR A 73 -3.33 -28.94 32.12
N SER A 74 -2.11 -29.46 32.16
CA SER A 74 -0.90 -28.75 31.70
C SER A 74 -0.97 -28.38 30.22
N THR A 75 -1.39 -29.31 29.36
CA THR A 75 -1.57 -29.03 27.92
C THR A 75 -2.69 -28.03 27.67
N TYR A 76 -3.76 -28.04 28.48
CA TYR A 76 -4.83 -27.06 28.40
C TYR A 76 -4.35 -25.67 28.79
N ILE A 77 -3.62 -25.54 29.90
CA ILE A 77 -3.01 -24.28 30.32
C ILE A 77 -2.02 -23.78 29.25
N HIS A 78 -1.17 -24.66 28.74
CA HIS A 78 -0.18 -24.30 27.73
C HIS A 78 -0.85 -23.81 26.44
N THR A 79 -1.85 -24.53 25.94
CA THR A 79 -2.59 -24.13 24.74
C THR A 79 -3.38 -22.84 24.96
N TYR A 80 -4.00 -22.66 26.13
CA TYR A 80 -4.71 -21.43 26.49
C TYR A 80 -3.74 -20.23 26.55
N ILE A 81 -2.62 -20.36 27.25
CA ILE A 81 -1.60 -19.31 27.35
C ILE A 81 -1.03 -19.00 25.96
N HIS A 82 -0.66 -20.01 25.17
CA HIS A 82 -0.09 -19.80 23.85
C HIS A 82 -1.09 -19.13 22.90
N THR A 83 -2.34 -19.60 22.84
CA THR A 83 -3.34 -19.00 21.96
C THR A 83 -3.72 -17.59 22.43
N TYR A 84 -3.97 -17.40 23.71
CA TYR A 84 -4.42 -16.12 24.24
C TYR A 84 -3.31 -15.06 24.25
N ILE A 85 -2.13 -15.41 24.73
CA ILE A 85 -1.03 -14.44 24.84
C ILE A 85 -0.31 -14.31 23.49
N HIS A 86 0.13 -15.41 22.90
CA HIS A 86 0.99 -15.34 21.72
C HIS A 86 0.21 -14.98 20.46
N THR A 87 -0.89 -15.67 20.18
CA THR A 87 -1.61 -15.43 18.91
C THR A 87 -2.57 -14.24 18.97
N THR A 88 -3.26 -14.00 20.09
CA THR A 88 -4.29 -12.95 20.17
C THR A 88 -3.86 -11.68 20.90
N TYR A 89 -2.71 -11.65 21.55
CA TYR A 89 -2.16 -10.40 22.07
C TYR A 89 -0.92 -9.98 21.29
N ILE A 90 0.12 -10.83 21.25
CA ILE A 90 1.35 -10.47 20.56
C ILE A 90 1.11 -10.36 19.05
N HIS A 91 0.61 -11.42 18.41
CA HIS A 91 0.50 -11.41 16.95
C HIS A 91 -0.53 -10.39 16.48
N THR A 92 -1.78 -10.43 16.95
CA THR A 92 -2.77 -9.41 16.55
C THR A 92 -2.34 -8.01 16.95
N TYR A 93 -1.98 -7.71 18.21
CA TYR A 93 -1.72 -6.33 18.61
C TYR A 93 -0.45 -5.79 17.94
N ILE A 94 0.66 -6.52 17.99
CA ILE A 94 1.92 -6.04 17.42
C ILE A 94 1.85 -6.08 15.90
N HIS A 95 1.46 -7.21 15.30
CA HIS A 95 1.44 -7.31 13.85
C HIS A 95 0.39 -6.37 13.26
N THR A 96 -0.87 -6.37 13.74
CA THR A 96 -1.85 -5.45 13.16
C THR A 96 -1.50 -4.01 13.44
N TYR A 97 -1.14 -3.62 14.66
CA TYR A 97 -0.87 -2.21 14.95
C TYR A 97 0.37 -1.70 14.21
N ILE A 98 1.49 -2.42 14.27
CA ILE A 98 2.73 -1.99 13.62
C ILE A 98 2.57 -2.08 12.10
N HIS A 99 2.09 -3.21 11.57
CA HIS A 99 1.95 -3.38 10.12
C HIS A 99 0.94 -2.38 9.57
N THR A 100 -0.26 -2.26 10.15
CA THR A 100 -1.24 -1.28 9.63
C THR A 100 -0.75 0.13 9.82
N TYR A 101 -0.19 0.51 10.97
CA TYR A 101 0.28 1.88 11.19
C TYR A 101 1.41 2.27 10.24
N ILE A 102 2.44 1.42 10.09
CA ILE A 102 3.57 1.69 9.19
C ILE A 102 3.12 1.66 7.74
N HIS A 103 2.40 0.62 7.33
CA HIS A 103 1.93 0.47 5.95
C HIS A 103 0.99 1.61 5.55
N THR A 104 0.02 1.96 6.40
CA THR A 104 -0.86 3.10 6.12
C THR A 104 -0.06 4.40 6.08
N ARG A 105 0.78 4.70 7.08
CA ARG A 105 1.60 5.93 7.07
C ARG A 105 2.46 6.06 5.81
N GLN A 106 3.16 5.00 5.41
CA GLN A 106 3.99 5.00 4.20
C GLN A 106 3.15 5.18 2.94
N HIS A 107 2.07 4.40 2.81
CA HIS A 107 1.18 4.49 1.65
C HIS A 107 0.55 5.89 1.53
N THR A 108 0.04 6.45 2.62
CA THR A 108 -0.53 7.81 2.64
C THR A 108 0.53 8.86 2.32
N TYR A 109 1.76 8.71 2.82
CA TYR A 109 2.86 9.64 2.51
C TYR A 109 3.23 9.61 1.02
N ILE A 110 3.37 8.42 0.43
CA ILE A 110 3.70 8.27 -0.99
C ILE A 110 2.57 8.86 -1.84
N HIS A 111 1.32 8.53 -1.53
CA HIS A 111 0.17 9.04 -2.28
C HIS A 111 0.02 10.56 -2.17
N THR A 112 0.22 11.13 -0.98
CA THR A 112 0.18 12.59 -0.79
C THR A 112 1.33 13.30 -1.52
N ARG A 113 2.55 12.73 -1.53
CA ARG A 113 3.63 13.28 -2.36
C ARG A 113 3.31 13.20 -3.86
N GLN A 114 2.74 12.09 -4.32
CA GLN A 114 2.38 11.92 -5.72
C GLN A 114 1.33 12.94 -6.16
N THR A 115 0.29 13.14 -5.35
CA THR A 115 -0.72 14.16 -5.61
C THR A 115 -0.11 15.56 -5.63
N TYR A 116 0.78 15.89 -4.69
CA TYR A 116 1.48 17.18 -4.67
C TYR A 116 2.31 17.41 -5.94
N ILE A 117 3.08 16.41 -6.37
CA ILE A 117 3.86 16.47 -7.61
C ILE A 117 2.93 16.66 -8.81
N HIS A 118 1.86 15.89 -8.90
CA HIS A 118 0.88 16.01 -9.98
C HIS A 118 0.26 17.41 -10.02
N THR A 119 -0.20 17.93 -8.88
CA THR A 119 -0.75 19.29 -8.81
C THR A 119 0.27 20.35 -9.18
N TYR A 120 1.53 20.21 -8.72
CA TYR A 120 2.60 21.14 -9.04
C TYR A 120 2.88 21.17 -10.56
N ILE A 121 3.05 20.00 -11.17
CA ILE A 121 3.26 19.86 -12.62
C ILE A 121 2.07 20.43 -13.38
N HIS A 122 0.84 20.08 -12.99
CA HIS A 122 -0.36 20.56 -13.65
C HIS A 122 -0.46 22.08 -13.57
N THR A 123 -0.26 22.69 -12.39
CA THR A 123 -0.26 24.16 -12.28
C THR A 123 0.87 24.78 -13.10
N TYR A 124 2.10 24.35 -12.93
CA TYR A 124 3.23 24.98 -13.59
C TYR A 124 3.16 24.87 -15.13
N ILE A 125 2.83 23.70 -15.65
CA ILE A 125 2.73 23.51 -17.10
C ILE A 125 1.45 24.14 -17.63
N HIS A 126 0.31 23.82 -17.03
CA HIS A 126 -0.97 24.18 -17.63
C HIS A 126 -1.35 25.63 -17.41
N THR A 127 -1.20 26.17 -16.21
CA THR A 127 -1.58 27.56 -15.95
C THR A 127 -0.47 28.52 -16.34
N TYR A 128 0.77 28.26 -15.94
CA TYR A 128 1.85 29.18 -16.26
C TYR A 128 2.28 29.05 -17.73
N TYR A 129 2.74 27.89 -18.18
CA TYR A 129 3.28 27.80 -19.55
C TYR A 129 2.20 27.93 -20.63
N ILE A 130 1.13 27.14 -20.58
CA ILE A 130 0.11 27.21 -21.63
C ILE A 130 -0.71 28.50 -21.48
N HIS A 131 -1.32 28.70 -20.30
CA HIS A 131 -2.29 29.77 -20.19
C HIS A 131 -1.66 31.15 -20.09
N THR A 132 -0.59 31.35 -19.33
CA THR A 132 0.03 32.69 -19.32
C THR A 132 0.93 32.86 -20.53
N TYR A 133 1.93 32.01 -20.77
CA TYR A 133 2.90 32.29 -21.82
C TYR A 133 2.29 32.22 -23.22
N ILE A 134 1.66 31.09 -23.60
CA ILE A 134 1.14 30.94 -24.96
C ILE A 134 -0.04 31.89 -25.20
N HIS A 135 -1.05 31.92 -24.32
CA HIS A 135 -2.21 32.77 -24.55
C HIS A 135 -1.85 34.25 -24.51
N THR A 136 -1.07 34.72 -23.54
CA THR A 136 -0.71 36.15 -23.50
C THR A 136 0.22 36.51 -24.63
N TYR A 137 1.21 35.68 -24.98
CA TYR A 137 2.11 35.98 -26.09
C TYR A 137 1.37 36.02 -27.42
N ILE A 138 0.56 35.01 -27.73
CA ILE A 138 -0.24 34.99 -28.96
C ILE A 138 -1.22 36.14 -28.97
N HIS A 139 -1.98 36.35 -27.90
CA HIS A 139 -2.96 37.43 -27.83
C HIS A 139 -2.30 38.79 -27.96
N THR A 140 -1.23 39.07 -27.21
CA THR A 140 -0.51 40.35 -27.29
C THR A 140 0.17 40.53 -28.64
N TYR A 141 0.85 39.52 -29.18
CA TYR A 141 1.52 39.63 -30.47
C TYR A 141 0.52 39.85 -31.61
N ILE A 142 -0.53 39.03 -31.68
CA ILE A 142 -1.57 39.17 -32.70
C ILE A 142 -2.30 40.50 -32.53
N HIS A 143 -2.76 40.82 -31.32
CA HIS A 143 -3.49 42.06 -31.08
C HIS A 143 -2.61 43.28 -31.36
N THR A 144 -1.38 43.33 -30.86
CA THR A 144 -0.49 44.47 -31.11
C THR A 144 -0.11 44.56 -32.58
N TYR A 145 0.30 43.47 -33.23
CA TYR A 145 0.70 43.50 -34.64
C TYR A 145 -0.47 43.88 -35.54
N ILE A 146 -1.61 43.20 -35.42
CA ILE A 146 -2.79 43.50 -36.24
C ILE A 146 -3.30 44.91 -35.93
N HIS A 147 -3.49 45.25 -34.66
CA HIS A 147 -4.03 46.56 -34.30
C HIS A 147 -3.07 47.67 -34.73
N THR A 148 -1.78 47.58 -34.41
CA THR A 148 -0.83 48.64 -34.79
C THR A 148 -0.63 48.69 -36.29
N TYR A 149 -0.46 47.58 -36.99
CA TYR A 149 -0.24 47.59 -38.43
C TYR A 149 -1.47 48.11 -39.18
N ILE A 150 -2.65 47.56 -38.89
CA ILE A 150 -3.89 48.00 -39.55
C ILE A 150 -4.20 49.44 -39.17
N HIS A 151 -4.17 49.78 -37.88
CA HIS A 151 -4.47 51.15 -37.45
C HIS A 151 -3.48 52.15 -38.03
N THR A 152 -2.17 51.90 -37.93
CA THR A 152 -1.18 52.83 -38.49
C THR A 152 -1.25 52.90 -40.00
N TYR A 153 -1.35 51.77 -40.71
CA TYR A 153 -1.41 51.79 -42.17
C TYR A 153 -2.67 52.49 -42.68
N ILE A 154 -3.85 52.11 -42.17
CA ILE A 154 -5.11 52.73 -42.58
C ILE A 154 -5.14 54.20 -42.16
N HIS A 155 -4.82 54.51 -40.90
CA HIS A 155 -4.87 55.87 -40.41
C HIS A 155 -3.86 56.75 -41.14
N THR A 156 -2.61 56.33 -41.30
CA THR A 156 -1.60 57.13 -42.03
C THR A 156 -1.95 57.25 -43.49
N TYR A 157 -2.34 56.17 -44.18
CA TYR A 157 -2.66 56.23 -45.60
C TYR A 157 -3.87 57.13 -45.86
N ILE A 158 -4.99 56.92 -45.15
CA ILE A 158 -6.20 57.73 -45.32
C ILE A 158 -5.93 59.17 -44.90
N HIS A 159 -5.34 59.40 -43.73
CA HIS A 159 -5.10 60.75 -43.23
C HIS A 159 -4.12 61.50 -44.11
N THR A 160 -3.00 60.89 -44.52
CA THR A 160 -2.03 61.56 -45.40
C THR A 160 -2.62 61.78 -46.79
N TYR A 161 -3.29 60.80 -47.39
CA TYR A 161 -3.85 60.95 -48.73
C TYR A 161 -4.92 62.04 -48.77
N ILE A 162 -5.89 62.01 -47.86
CA ILE A 162 -6.95 63.02 -47.80
C ILE A 162 -6.36 64.39 -47.46
N HIS A 163 -5.52 64.48 -46.43
CA HIS A 163 -4.95 65.76 -46.00
C HIS A 163 -4.04 66.37 -47.07
N THR A 164 -3.16 65.58 -47.69
CA THR A 164 -2.26 66.08 -48.74
C THR A 164 -3.04 66.44 -50.01
N CYS A 165 -4.03 65.65 -50.42
CA CYS A 165 -4.83 65.94 -51.60
C CYS A 165 -5.67 67.21 -51.41
N MET A 166 -6.33 67.36 -50.25
CA MET A 166 -7.08 68.58 -49.94
C MET A 166 -6.17 69.80 -49.76
N HIS A 167 -5.04 69.65 -49.06
CA HIS A 167 -4.10 70.76 -48.88
C HIS A 167 -3.48 71.18 -50.22
N ALA A 168 -3.08 70.23 -51.06
CA ALA A 168 -2.55 70.52 -52.39
C ALA A 168 -3.60 71.17 -53.28
N CYS A 169 -4.86 70.71 -53.28
CA CYS A 169 -5.91 71.30 -54.12
C CYS A 169 -6.26 72.73 -53.68
N MET A 170 -6.31 72.98 -52.37
CA MET A 170 -6.55 74.32 -51.82
C MET A 170 -5.37 75.26 -52.14
N HIS A 171 -4.14 74.78 -51.97
CA HIS A 171 -2.95 75.58 -52.24
C HIS A 171 -2.81 75.90 -53.74
N THR A 172 -3.03 74.93 -54.61
CA THR A 172 -2.97 75.17 -56.07
C THR A 172 -4.12 76.05 -56.53
N CYS A 173 -5.34 75.90 -55.97
CA CYS A 173 -6.44 76.79 -56.33
C CYS A 173 -6.13 78.22 -55.88
N MET A 174 -5.68 78.43 -54.65
CA MET A 174 -5.31 79.77 -54.15
C MET A 174 -4.18 80.39 -54.97
N HIS A 175 -3.15 79.62 -55.30
CA HIS A 175 -2.04 80.10 -56.11
C HIS A 175 -2.50 80.44 -57.54
N ALA A 176 -3.32 79.60 -58.17
CA ALA A 176 -3.88 79.86 -59.50
C ALA A 176 -4.80 81.09 -59.49
N CYS A 177 -5.64 81.25 -58.46
CA CYS A 177 -6.49 82.42 -58.27
C CYS A 177 -5.64 83.68 -58.14
N MET A 178 -4.65 83.70 -57.24
CA MET A 178 -3.73 84.83 -57.07
C MET A 178 -2.99 85.17 -58.38
N HIS A 179 -2.49 84.16 -59.08
CA HIS A 179 -1.76 84.36 -60.32
C HIS A 179 -2.66 84.91 -61.44
N ALA A 180 -3.92 84.44 -61.53
CA ALA A 180 -4.92 84.98 -62.45
C ALA A 180 -5.29 86.42 -62.07
N CYS A 181 -5.52 86.71 -60.78
CA CYS A 181 -5.82 88.06 -60.32
C CYS A 181 -4.69 89.05 -60.63
N VAL A 182 -3.43 88.65 -60.44
CA VAL A 182 -2.26 89.47 -60.77
C VAL A 182 -2.15 89.68 -62.28
N HIS A 183 -2.32 88.62 -63.09
CA HIS A 183 -2.28 88.73 -64.54
C HIS A 183 -3.40 89.63 -65.08
N ASP A 184 -4.64 89.42 -64.64
CA ASP A 184 -5.79 90.26 -65.01
C ASP A 184 -5.58 91.71 -64.59
N SER A 185 -5.01 91.97 -63.40
CA SER A 185 -4.71 93.33 -62.96
C SER A 185 -3.55 93.98 -63.74
N PHE A 186 -2.60 93.18 -64.26
CA PHE A 186 -1.52 93.64 -65.13
C PHE A 186 -2.03 93.94 -66.55
N ASP A 187 -2.85 93.05 -67.11
CA ASP A 187 -3.49 93.19 -68.42
C ASP A 187 -4.51 94.35 -68.43
N SER A 188 -5.18 94.61 -67.29
CA SER A 188 -6.06 95.78 -67.11
C SER A 188 -5.28 97.12 -67.08
N CYS A 189 -4.01 97.11 -66.68
CA CYS A 189 -3.15 98.30 -66.70
C CYS A 189 -2.50 98.53 -68.09
N HIS A 190 -2.39 97.51 -68.95
CA HIS A 190 -1.82 97.57 -70.30
C HIS A 190 -2.65 96.79 -71.32
N PRO A 191 -3.75 97.35 -71.86
CA PRO A 191 -4.57 96.66 -72.85
C PRO A 191 -3.87 96.70 -74.23
N GLY A 192 -3.14 95.65 -74.59
CA GLY A 192 -2.57 95.58 -75.96
C GLY A 192 -1.55 94.50 -76.31
N VAL A 193 -1.14 93.60 -75.41
CA VAL A 193 -0.16 92.54 -75.76
C VAL A 193 -0.75 91.16 -75.48
N THR A 194 -1.26 90.51 -76.52
CA THR A 194 -1.85 89.16 -76.44
C THR A 194 -0.77 88.09 -76.27
N SER A 195 -0.77 87.35 -75.16
CA SER A 195 0.05 86.13 -75.03
C SER A 195 -0.67 84.92 -75.67
N SER A 196 -0.09 84.38 -76.73
CA SER A 196 -0.58 83.23 -77.50
C SER A 196 -0.50 81.91 -76.72
N ARG A 197 -1.63 81.18 -76.63
CA ARG A 197 -1.71 79.75 -76.28
C ARG A 197 -1.01 78.89 -77.35
N PRO A 198 -0.22 77.86 -76.99
CA PRO A 198 0.34 76.94 -77.98
C PRO A 198 -0.59 75.75 -78.21
N GLY A 199 -1.11 75.62 -79.43
CA GLY A 199 -1.88 74.47 -79.89
C GLY A 199 -1.65 74.22 -81.39
N ASP A 200 -1.03 73.09 -81.68
CA ASP A 200 -1.10 72.29 -82.91
C ASP A 200 -0.75 72.94 -84.26
N TRP A 201 0.52 72.78 -84.64
CA TRP A 201 0.98 72.91 -86.01
C TRP A 201 0.53 71.71 -86.84
N ASN A 202 -0.44 71.92 -87.72
CA ASN A 202 -0.55 71.14 -88.93
C ASN A 202 -1.02 72.00 -90.09
N ARG A 203 -0.21 71.97 -91.16
CA ARG A 203 -0.63 71.79 -92.55
C ARG A 203 -0.64 73.03 -93.48
N LEU A 204 0.40 73.00 -94.33
CA LEU A 204 0.48 73.31 -95.78
C LEU A 204 0.43 74.80 -96.18
N GLU A 205 1.54 75.39 -96.64
CA GLU A 205 2.27 75.22 -97.91
C GLU A 205 1.74 76.07 -99.08
N VAL A 206 2.71 76.79 -99.64
CA VAL A 206 2.92 77.16 -101.06
C VAL A 206 2.36 78.52 -101.53
N THR A 207 3.34 79.27 -102.06
CA THR A 207 3.35 80.56 -102.74
C THR A 207 2.58 80.54 -104.08
N PRO A 208 2.36 81.68 -104.79
CA PRO A 208 3.41 82.28 -105.64
C PRO A 208 3.40 83.81 -105.73
N GLY A 209 4.52 84.37 -106.20
CA GLY A 209 4.70 85.79 -106.57
C GLY A 209 6.15 86.22 -106.49
#